data_AF-A0A094HWC0-F1
#
_entry.id   AF-A0A094HWC0-F1
#
_cell.length_a   1.000
_cell.length_b   1.000
_cell.length_c   1.000
_cell.angle_alpha   90.00
_cell.angle_beta   90.00
_cell.angle_gamma   90.00
#
_symmetry.space_group_name_H-M   'P 1'
#
loop_
_entity.id
_entity.type
_entity.pdbx_description
1 polymer ?
#
loop_
_entity_poly.entity_id
_entity_poly.type
_entity_poly.pdbx_seq_one_letter_code
_entity_poly.pdbx_strand_id
1 'polypeptide(L)'
;MRRILRLLRSLKAPSAPTAQPTKISFTEYPPPTPKDVFDAHRVQYEEMLFKRTYVGLHTDTDTLLKTLYRLYEYILLDQNIGMRNEIECFWNRDKWRVCEIQDPEDDDSIRYAVLSCIPHLLVIAFNANIELGLPRNAPPIMTDDQIDEFRKQEKKFETVP
;
A
#
# COMPACT_ATOMS: atom_id res chain seq x y z
N MET A 1 -56.60 -0.30 38.63
CA MET A 1 -55.37 0.51 38.77
C MET A 1 -54.19 -0.35 38.31
N ARG A 2 -53.37 0.12 37.35
CA ARG A 2 -51.94 0.49 37.52
C ARG A 2 -51.02 -0.55 38.19
N ARG A 3 -50.15 -1.17 37.37
CA ARG A 3 -48.71 -1.51 37.62
C ARG A 3 -48.43 -2.55 38.75
N ILE A 4 -47.30 -3.30 38.79
CA ILE A 4 -45.99 -3.20 38.10
C ILE A 4 -45.56 -4.59 37.57
N LEU A 5 -44.74 -4.60 36.51
CA LEU A 5 -43.96 -5.77 36.05
C LEU A 5 -42.46 -5.46 36.30
N ARG A 6 -41.70 -6.38 36.94
CA ARG A 6 -40.21 -6.53 36.87
C ARG A 6 -39.66 -7.34 38.07
N LEU A 7 -38.96 -8.45 37.80
CA LEU A 7 -37.72 -8.80 38.51
C LEU A 7 -36.83 -9.80 37.73
N LEU A 8 -36.58 -9.56 36.44
CA LEU A 8 -35.50 -10.26 35.73
C LEU A 8 -34.15 -9.68 36.17
N ARG A 9 -33.22 -10.56 36.56
CA ARG A 9 -31.88 -10.19 37.03
C ARG A 9 -31.05 -9.63 35.87
N SER A 10 -30.63 -8.37 35.98
CA SER A 10 -29.59 -7.82 35.11
C SER A 10 -28.21 -8.19 35.68
N LEU A 11 -27.63 -9.28 35.20
CA LEU A 11 -26.22 -9.57 35.38
C LEU A 11 -25.40 -8.69 34.42
N LYS A 12 -25.23 -7.41 34.79
CA LYS A 12 -24.33 -6.52 34.07
C LYS A 12 -22.89 -6.94 34.35
N ALA A 13 -22.31 -7.73 33.44
CA ALA A 13 -20.88 -8.02 33.43
C ALA A 13 -20.09 -6.68 33.43
N PRO A 14 -18.93 -6.61 34.09
CA PRO A 14 -18.08 -5.43 33.98
C PRO A 14 -17.64 -5.30 32.52
N SER A 15 -18.05 -4.20 31.87
CA SER A 15 -17.50 -3.82 30.58
C SER A 15 -16.02 -3.57 30.76
N ALA A 16 -15.17 -4.41 30.15
CA ALA A 16 -13.75 -4.12 30.03
C ALA A 16 -13.56 -2.70 29.45
N PRO A 17 -12.54 -1.94 29.89
CA PRO A 17 -12.30 -0.61 29.35
C PRO A 17 -12.01 -0.75 27.86
N THR A 18 -12.91 -0.26 27.01
CA THR A 18 -12.69 -0.19 25.57
C THR A 18 -11.48 0.69 25.33
N ALA A 19 -10.34 0.08 25.00
CA ALA A 19 -9.14 0.81 24.63
C ALA A 19 -9.49 1.74 23.47
N GLN A 20 -9.24 3.04 23.63
CA GLN A 20 -9.34 3.95 22.50
C GLN A 20 -8.29 3.52 21.47
N PRO A 21 -8.65 3.41 20.18
CA PRO A 21 -7.71 2.96 19.16
C PRO A 21 -6.49 3.89 19.17
N THR A 22 -5.31 3.29 19.20
CA THR A 22 -4.03 3.99 19.11
C THR A 22 -4.06 4.87 17.85
N LYS A 23 -3.61 6.13 17.95
CA LYS A 23 -3.68 7.09 16.84
C LYS A 23 -2.77 6.63 15.70
N ILE A 24 -3.33 5.90 14.75
CA ILE A 24 -2.65 5.29 13.60
C ILE A 24 -1.81 6.34 12.88
N SER A 25 -0.50 6.08 12.78
CA SER A 25 0.47 7.01 12.20
C SER A 25 0.58 6.85 10.68
N PHE A 26 1.00 7.92 9.99
CA PHE A 26 1.27 7.89 8.54
C PHE A 26 2.69 7.39 8.21
N THR A 27 3.56 7.23 9.21
CA THR A 27 5.02 7.02 9.04
C THR A 27 5.55 5.83 9.83
N GLU A 28 4.67 5.03 10.42
CA GLU A 28 5.01 3.87 11.24
C GLU A 28 4.92 2.60 10.39
N TYR A 29 5.97 1.79 10.42
CA TYR A 29 6.15 0.59 9.59
C TYR A 29 6.77 -0.52 10.45
N PRO A 30 6.37 -1.81 10.28
CA PRO A 30 5.36 -2.30 9.34
C PRO A 30 3.94 -1.81 9.70
N PRO A 31 3.04 -1.67 8.70
CA PRO A 31 1.63 -1.40 8.94
C PRO A 31 0.95 -2.58 9.65
N PRO A 32 -0.22 -2.39 10.30
CA PRO A 32 -0.94 -3.47 10.99
C PRO A 32 -1.24 -4.69 10.11
N THR A 33 -1.49 -5.84 10.73
CA THR A 33 -1.77 -7.08 10.01
C THR A 33 -3.06 -6.96 9.18
N PRO A 34 -3.28 -7.80 8.16
CA PRO A 34 -4.52 -7.76 7.38
C PRO A 34 -5.75 -7.94 8.28
N LYS A 35 -5.61 -8.76 9.32
CA LYS A 35 -6.65 -8.97 10.32
C LYS A 35 -6.97 -7.71 11.12
N ASP A 36 -5.98 -6.99 11.62
CA ASP A 36 -6.22 -5.74 12.38
C ASP A 36 -6.88 -4.66 11.51
N VAL A 37 -6.45 -4.59 10.24
CA VAL A 37 -7.04 -3.69 9.23
C VAL A 37 -8.51 -4.05 8.98
N PHE A 38 -8.87 -5.32 8.80
CA PHE A 38 -10.25 -5.72 8.48
C PHE A 38 -11.17 -5.81 9.70
N ASP A 39 -10.78 -6.54 10.75
CA ASP A 39 -11.66 -6.91 11.87
C ASP A 39 -11.92 -5.73 12.82
N ALA A 40 -10.92 -4.88 13.05
CA ALA A 40 -10.92 -3.90 14.14
C ALA A 40 -10.94 -2.43 13.67
N HIS A 41 -10.23 -2.09 12.59
CA HIS A 41 -9.89 -0.69 12.29
C HIS A 41 -10.28 -0.18 10.90
N ARG A 42 -10.92 -0.97 10.02
CA ARG A 42 -11.09 -0.65 8.58
C ARG A 42 -11.43 0.82 8.28
N VAL A 43 -12.54 1.33 8.79
CA VAL A 43 -13.00 2.70 8.52
C VAL A 43 -12.00 3.76 9.03
N GLN A 44 -11.40 3.52 10.20
CA GLN A 44 -10.37 4.39 10.79
C GLN A 44 -9.08 4.37 9.94
N TYR A 45 -8.78 3.24 9.31
CA TYR A 45 -7.64 3.04 8.43
C TYR A 45 -7.87 3.67 7.04
N GLU A 46 -9.07 3.55 6.47
CA GLU A 46 -9.46 4.23 5.23
C GLU A 46 -9.47 5.76 5.42
N GLU A 47 -9.99 6.25 6.55
CA GLU A 47 -9.85 7.65 6.94
C GLU A 47 -8.38 8.10 7.08
N MET A 48 -7.50 7.22 7.56
CA MET A 48 -6.06 7.49 7.68
C MET A 48 -5.40 7.55 6.30
N LEU A 49 -5.61 6.55 5.43
CA LEU A 49 -5.07 6.57 4.06
C LEU A 49 -5.59 7.76 3.24
N PHE A 50 -6.87 8.14 3.39
CA PHE A 50 -7.40 9.35 2.78
C PHE A 50 -6.63 10.60 3.25
N LYS A 51 -6.43 10.76 4.56
CA LYS A 51 -5.67 11.89 5.14
C LYS A 51 -4.19 11.87 4.74
N ARG A 52 -3.60 10.69 4.52
CA ARG A 52 -2.21 10.53 4.06
C ARG A 52 -1.96 11.19 2.70
N THR A 53 -2.96 11.26 1.82
CA THR A 53 -2.91 11.98 0.53
C THR A 53 -2.51 13.45 0.64
N TYR A 54 -2.73 14.08 1.81
CA TYR A 54 -2.40 15.48 2.09
C TYR A 54 -1.06 15.65 2.84
N VAL A 55 -0.34 14.56 3.08
CA VAL A 55 1.01 14.55 3.67
C VAL A 55 2.03 14.48 2.55
N GLY A 56 3.16 15.16 2.70
CA GLY A 56 4.32 15.02 1.81
C GLY A 56 4.98 13.65 1.96
N LEU A 57 4.37 12.62 1.36
CA LEU A 57 5.05 11.35 1.05
C LEU A 57 6.14 11.57 -0.01
N HIS A 58 6.92 10.53 -0.29
CA HIS A 58 7.87 10.51 -1.40
C HIS A 58 8.95 11.60 -1.31
N THR A 59 9.42 11.87 -0.09
CA THR A 59 10.63 12.66 0.18
C THR A 59 11.90 11.95 -0.32
N ASP A 60 13.04 12.62 -0.21
CA ASP A 60 14.38 12.02 -0.38
C ASP A 60 14.72 10.96 0.69
N THR A 61 13.91 10.89 1.75
CA THR A 61 14.02 9.92 2.86
C THR A 61 13.00 8.76 2.77
N ASP A 62 12.27 8.68 1.66
CA ASP A 62 11.41 7.54 1.33
C ASP A 62 12.25 6.35 0.83
N THR A 63 11.74 5.12 0.93
CA THR A 63 12.49 3.90 0.57
C THR A 63 11.62 2.87 -0.14
N LEU A 64 12.26 2.00 -0.92
CA LEU A 64 11.63 0.85 -1.60
C LEU A 64 10.74 0.02 -0.66
N LEU A 65 11.22 -0.27 0.55
CA LEU A 65 10.47 -1.02 1.56
C LEU A 65 9.24 -0.25 2.10
N LYS A 66 9.31 1.08 2.23
CA LYS A 66 8.13 1.90 2.58
C LYS A 66 7.09 1.92 1.44
N THR A 67 7.54 2.01 0.18
CA THR A 67 6.67 1.85 -0.99
C THR A 67 6.01 0.47 -1.02
N LEU A 68 6.75 -0.60 -0.75
CA LEU A 68 6.22 -1.97 -0.66
C LEU A 68 5.09 -2.06 0.38
N TYR A 69 5.30 -1.52 1.58
CA TYR A 69 4.27 -1.48 2.60
C TYR A 69 3.05 -0.65 2.16
N ARG A 70 3.22 0.54 1.58
CA ARG A 70 2.08 1.36 1.13
C ARG A 70 1.28 0.69 0.00
N LEU A 71 1.93 -0.03 -0.92
CA LEU A 71 1.25 -0.87 -1.91
C LEU A 71 0.39 -1.93 -1.24
N TYR A 72 0.90 -2.62 -0.21
CA TYR A 72 0.13 -3.55 0.61
C TYR A 72 -1.10 -2.87 1.25
N GLU A 73 -0.96 -1.68 1.84
CA GLU A 73 -2.07 -0.95 2.48
C GLU A 73 -3.16 -0.56 1.48
N TYR A 74 -2.78 -0.17 0.26
CA TYR A 74 -3.73 0.16 -0.80
C TYR A 74 -4.39 -1.09 -1.41
N ILE A 75 -3.67 -2.22 -1.51
CA ILE A 75 -4.20 -3.50 -1.99
C ILE A 75 -5.24 -4.07 -1.01
N LEU A 76 -4.97 -4.07 0.31
CA LEU A 76 -5.92 -4.59 1.29
C LEU A 76 -7.26 -3.86 1.28
N LEU A 77 -7.25 -2.55 1.01
CA LEU A 77 -8.44 -1.69 1.12
C LEU A 77 -9.04 -1.29 -0.22
N ASP A 78 -8.66 -1.97 -1.32
CA ASP A 78 -9.13 -1.72 -2.70
C ASP A 78 -8.98 -0.24 -3.14
N GLN A 79 -7.93 0.42 -2.62
CA GLN A 79 -7.67 1.85 -2.84
C GLN A 79 -6.93 2.07 -4.16
N ASN A 80 -7.61 1.73 -5.26
CA ASN A 80 -7.07 1.75 -6.62
C ASN A 80 -6.36 3.06 -7.01
N ILE A 81 -6.83 4.22 -6.54
CA ILE A 81 -6.18 5.52 -6.78
C ILE A 81 -4.84 5.62 -6.03
N GLY A 82 -4.78 5.19 -4.76
CA GLY A 82 -3.56 5.16 -3.97
C GLY A 82 -2.54 4.17 -4.55
N MET A 83 -2.99 2.96 -4.86
CA MET A 83 -2.17 1.94 -5.53
C MET A 83 -1.57 2.46 -6.85
N ARG A 84 -2.38 3.08 -7.72
CA ARG A 84 -1.89 3.69 -8.98
C ARG A 84 -0.83 4.76 -8.72
N ASN A 85 -1.08 5.69 -7.80
CA ASN A 85 -0.16 6.80 -7.51
C ASN A 85 1.18 6.29 -6.93
N GLU A 86 1.14 5.24 -6.10
CA GLU A 86 2.34 4.63 -5.53
C GLU A 86 3.16 3.89 -6.61
N ILE A 87 2.50 3.13 -7.50
CA ILE A 87 3.14 2.49 -8.66
C ILE A 87 3.75 3.55 -9.59
N GLU A 88 3.05 4.66 -9.84
CA GLU A 88 3.52 5.79 -10.65
C GLU A 88 4.73 6.48 -10.01
N CYS A 89 4.73 6.69 -8.68
CA CYS A 89 5.87 7.27 -7.98
C CYS A 89 7.10 6.36 -8.02
N PHE A 90 6.91 5.03 -7.87
CA PHE A 90 7.98 4.06 -8.03
C PHE A 90 8.49 4.06 -9.49
N TRP A 91 7.61 3.91 -10.48
CA TRP A 91 7.97 3.88 -11.90
C TRP A 91 8.88 5.06 -12.28
N ASN A 92 8.47 6.28 -11.94
CA ASN A 92 9.19 7.53 -12.23
C ASN A 92 10.52 7.70 -11.47
N ARG A 93 10.80 6.89 -10.43
CA ARG A 93 12.10 6.83 -9.77
C ARG A 93 13.02 5.88 -10.52
N ASP A 94 13.68 6.39 -11.56
CA ASP A 94 14.60 5.66 -12.44
C ASP A 94 15.73 4.90 -11.71
N LYS A 95 16.22 5.47 -10.60
CA LYS A 95 17.23 4.89 -9.70
C LYS A 95 16.73 3.79 -8.76
N TRP A 96 15.44 3.46 -8.76
CA TRP A 96 14.86 2.47 -7.86
C TRP A 96 14.53 1.19 -8.62
N ARG A 97 15.34 0.14 -8.47
CA ARG A 97 15.13 -1.15 -9.13
C ARG A 97 14.21 -2.05 -8.31
N VAL A 98 13.46 -2.92 -8.97
CA VAL A 98 12.56 -3.84 -8.26
C VAL A 98 13.36 -4.91 -7.47
N CYS A 99 14.54 -5.28 -7.95
CA CYS A 99 15.48 -6.17 -7.26
C CYS A 99 16.26 -5.54 -6.09
N GLU A 100 16.07 -4.25 -5.81
CA GLU A 100 16.65 -3.57 -4.64
C GLU A 100 15.67 -3.50 -3.46
N ILE A 101 14.44 -4.02 -3.62
CA ILE A 101 13.46 -4.15 -2.54
C ILE A 101 14.00 -5.18 -1.54
N GLN A 102 14.29 -4.73 -0.32
CA GLN A 102 14.73 -5.59 0.77
C GLN A 102 13.58 -6.51 1.22
N ASP A 103 13.93 -7.74 1.58
CA ASP A 103 13.03 -8.66 2.26
C ASP A 103 12.53 -8.00 3.57
N PRO A 104 11.20 -7.95 3.83
CA PRO A 104 10.68 -7.37 5.06
C PRO A 104 10.90 -8.23 6.32
N GLU A 105 11.32 -9.49 6.20
CA GLU A 105 11.50 -10.47 7.30
C GLU A 105 10.28 -10.51 8.26
N ASP A 106 9.07 -10.53 7.69
CA ASP A 106 7.84 -10.18 8.42
C ASP A 106 7.22 -11.35 9.22
N ASP A 107 7.09 -11.16 10.54
CA ASP A 107 6.50 -12.12 11.49
C ASP A 107 5.02 -12.52 11.16
N ASP A 108 4.23 -11.65 10.53
CA ASP A 108 2.85 -11.97 10.15
C ASP A 108 2.81 -12.64 8.78
N SER A 109 2.62 -13.95 8.76
CA SER A 109 2.69 -14.75 7.53
C SER A 109 1.67 -14.36 6.45
N ILE A 110 0.58 -13.66 6.80
CA ILE A 110 -0.41 -13.17 5.84
C ILE A 110 0.07 -11.85 5.21
N ARG A 111 0.56 -10.90 6.03
CA ARG A 111 1.23 -9.68 5.58
C ARG A 111 2.43 -10.02 4.71
N TYR A 112 3.29 -10.93 5.17
CA TYR A 112 4.44 -11.43 4.43
C TYR A 112 4.04 -11.97 3.04
N ALA A 113 3.06 -12.88 2.97
CA ALA A 113 2.62 -13.45 1.69
C ALA A 113 2.12 -12.39 0.68
N VAL A 114 1.42 -11.35 1.14
CA VAL A 114 1.02 -10.22 0.28
C VAL A 114 2.23 -9.40 -0.16
N LEU A 115 3.15 -9.08 0.76
CA LEU A 115 4.37 -8.32 0.47
C LEU A 115 5.27 -9.05 -0.54
N SER A 116 5.51 -10.36 -0.40
CA SER A 116 6.31 -11.15 -1.35
C SER A 116 5.74 -11.18 -2.77
N CYS A 117 4.41 -11.04 -2.93
CA CYS A 117 3.77 -11.03 -4.25
C CYS A 117 3.95 -9.69 -5.00
N ILE A 118 4.09 -8.56 -4.29
CA ILE A 118 4.11 -7.24 -4.91
C ILE A 118 5.32 -7.03 -5.84
N PRO A 119 6.58 -7.37 -5.49
CA PRO A 119 7.72 -7.25 -6.41
C PRO A 119 7.53 -8.06 -7.70
N HIS A 120 6.97 -9.28 -7.60
CA HIS A 120 6.68 -10.13 -8.75
C HIS A 120 5.66 -9.47 -9.70
N LEU A 121 4.60 -8.87 -9.16
CA LEU A 121 3.60 -8.13 -9.95
C LEU A 121 4.17 -6.84 -10.56
N LEU A 122 5.04 -6.13 -9.84
CA LEU A 122 5.75 -4.96 -10.35
C LEU A 122 6.69 -5.31 -11.51
N VAL A 123 7.46 -6.40 -11.42
CA VAL A 123 8.30 -6.89 -12.52
C VAL A 123 7.45 -7.16 -13.78
N ILE A 124 6.30 -7.83 -13.63
CA ILE A 124 5.39 -8.12 -14.76
C ILE A 124 4.88 -6.82 -15.39
N ALA A 125 4.36 -5.90 -14.59
CA ALA A 125 3.80 -4.63 -15.07
C ALA A 125 4.86 -3.73 -15.72
N PHE A 126 6.04 -3.62 -15.10
CA PHE A 126 7.13 -2.77 -15.58
C PHE A 126 7.78 -3.34 -16.84
N ASN A 127 7.98 -4.66 -16.91
CA ASN A 127 8.52 -5.29 -18.12
C ASN A 127 7.56 -5.22 -19.30
N ALA A 128 6.24 -5.29 -19.10
CA ALA A 128 5.26 -5.09 -20.17
C ALA A 128 5.38 -3.68 -20.82
N ASN A 129 5.58 -2.63 -20.02
CA ASN A 129 5.83 -1.28 -20.55
C ASN A 129 7.17 -1.21 -21.31
N ILE A 130 8.22 -1.84 -20.79
CA ILE A 130 9.55 -1.88 -21.43
C ILE A 130 9.51 -2.69 -22.74
N GLU A 131 8.70 -3.76 -22.82
CA GLU A 131 8.45 -4.50 -24.06
C GLU A 131 7.81 -3.65 -25.15
N LEU A 132 6.88 -2.75 -24.80
CA LEU A 132 6.29 -1.75 -25.71
C LEU A 132 7.28 -0.66 -26.15
N GLY A 133 8.45 -0.60 -25.51
CA GLY A 133 9.49 0.41 -25.76
C GLY A 133 9.36 1.66 -24.89
N LEU A 134 8.66 1.58 -23.75
CA LEU A 134 8.51 2.69 -22.81
C LEU A 134 9.49 2.53 -21.62
N PRO A 135 10.58 3.32 -21.56
CA PRO A 135 11.48 3.30 -20.41
C PRO A 135 10.91 4.06 -19.21
N ARG A 136 11.46 3.80 -18.02
CA ARG A 136 11.00 4.34 -16.74
C ARG A 136 11.09 5.87 -16.59
N ASN A 137 11.89 6.52 -17.43
CA ASN A 137 12.04 7.97 -17.51
C ASN A 137 11.23 8.63 -18.65
N ALA A 138 10.34 7.88 -19.32
CA ALA A 138 9.43 8.45 -20.31
C ALA A 138 8.36 9.35 -19.63
N PRO A 139 8.03 10.53 -20.19
CA PRO A 139 7.00 11.39 -19.63
C PRO A 139 5.60 10.77 -19.82
N PRO A 140 4.61 11.09 -18.95
CA PRO A 140 3.26 10.49 -19.01
C PRO A 140 2.43 10.91 -20.24
N ILE A 141 2.89 11.93 -20.98
CA ILE A 141 2.33 12.36 -22.27
C ILE A 141 3.50 12.49 -23.24
N MET A 142 3.37 11.87 -24.41
CA MET A 142 4.40 11.81 -25.46
C MET A 142 3.79 12.08 -26.84
N THR A 143 4.60 12.58 -27.78
CA THR A 143 4.29 12.53 -29.21
C THR A 143 4.71 11.18 -29.82
N ASP A 144 4.20 10.87 -31.01
CA ASP A 144 4.60 9.66 -31.75
C ASP A 144 6.12 9.63 -32.02
N ASP A 145 6.72 10.78 -32.37
CA ASP A 145 8.18 10.92 -32.53
C ASP A 145 8.94 10.52 -31.26
N GLN A 146 8.46 10.94 -30.08
CA GLN A 146 9.10 10.60 -28.80
C GLN A 146 8.98 9.09 -28.52
N ILE A 147 7.82 8.49 -28.78
CA ILE A 147 7.60 7.04 -28.63
C ILE A 147 8.55 6.25 -29.55
N ASP A 148 8.73 6.68 -30.80
CA ASP A 148 9.64 6.03 -31.74
C ASP A 148 11.12 6.26 -31.41
N GLU A 149 11.52 7.39 -30.81
CA GLU A 149 12.86 7.52 -30.22
C GLU A 149 13.06 6.62 -28.99
N PHE A 150 12.05 6.49 -28.10
CA PHE A 150 12.14 5.58 -26.95
C PHE A 150 12.25 4.10 -27.37
N ARG A 151 11.54 3.69 -28.43
CA ARG A 151 11.61 2.33 -29.00
C ARG A 151 12.98 1.94 -29.55
N LYS A 152 13.85 2.91 -29.87
CA LYS A 152 15.23 2.68 -30.33
C LYS A 152 16.22 2.45 -29.18
N GLN A 153 15.82 2.72 -27.94
CA GLN A 153 16.69 2.62 -26.76
C GLN A 153 16.84 1.16 -26.30
N GLU A 154 17.93 0.89 -25.56
CA GLU A 154 18.15 -0.40 -24.93
C GLU A 154 17.09 -0.69 -23.85
N LYS A 155 16.44 -1.85 -23.94
CA LYS A 155 15.38 -2.27 -23.00
C LYS A 155 15.97 -2.76 -21.67
N LYS A 156 15.87 -1.95 -20.63
CA LYS A 156 16.41 -2.20 -19.29
C LYS A 156 15.40 -2.87 -18.36
N PHE A 157 15.09 -4.13 -18.64
CA PHE A 157 14.14 -4.94 -17.86
C PHE A 157 14.43 -4.94 -16.35
N GLU A 158 13.38 -5.06 -15.56
CA GLU A 158 13.40 -5.29 -14.12
C GLU A 158 13.45 -6.80 -13.80
N THR A 159 13.99 -7.13 -12.63
CA THR A 159 14.01 -8.48 -12.07
C THR A 159 13.46 -8.46 -10.65
N VAL A 160 13.07 -9.63 -10.13
CA VAL A 160 12.70 -9.78 -8.72
C VAL A 160 13.93 -9.60 -7.82
N PRO A 161 13.73 -9.31 -6.51
CA PRO A 161 14.74 -9.53 -5.48
C PRO A 161 15.24 -10.98 -5.44
#